data_AF-A0A1E4IJ33-F1
#
_entry.id   AF-A0A1E4IJ33-F1
#
_cell.length_a   1.000
_cell.length_b   1.000
_cell.length_c   1.000
_cell.angle_alpha   90.00
_cell.angle_beta   90.00
_cell.angle_gamma   90.00
#
_symmetry.space_group_name_H-M   'P 1'
#
loop_
_entity.id
_entity.type
_entity.pdbx_description
1 polymer ?
#
loop_
_entity_poly.entity_id
_entity_poly.type
_entity_poly.pdbx_seq_one_letter_code
_entity_poly.pdbx_strand_id
1 'polypeptide(L)' 'MGNEIKYQEAMRDVLQLLVERASEKSGAEAPFDQGVRMGYFEAVSALLNEIETFGIDPGEVGMAGFDPMTMLAAAKQAA' A
#
# COMPACT_ATOMS: atom_id res chain seq x y z
N MET A 1 9.50 -8.83 22.35
CA MET A 1 9.72 -7.39 22.61
C MET A 1 10.73 -6.74 21.66
N GLY A 2 11.99 -7.19 21.51
CA GLY A 2 12.96 -6.50 20.63
C GLY A 2 12.84 -6.74 19.11
N ASN A 3 12.24 -7.86 18.69
CA ASN A 3 12.08 -8.21 17.27
C ASN A 3 10.75 -7.76 16.65
N GLU A 4 9.67 -7.69 17.45
CA GLU A 4 8.34 -7.26 16.98
C GLU A 4 8.36 -5.80 16.53
N ILE A 5 8.97 -4.92 17.32
CA ILE A 5 9.10 -3.48 17.00
C ILE A 5 9.87 -3.31 15.67
N LYS A 6 10.94 -4.07 15.46
CA LYS A 6 11.72 -4.00 14.20
C LYS A 6 10.95 -4.50 12.99
N TYR A 7 10.12 -5.53 13.17
CA TYR A 7 9.28 -6.04 12.09
C TYR A 7 8.18 -5.05 11.72
N GLN A 8 7.49 -4.48 12.71
CA GLN A 8 6.42 -3.50 12.49
C GLN A 8 6.96 -2.21 11.85
N GLU A 9 8.11 -1.72 12.31
CA GLU A 9 8.81 -0.59 11.69
C GLU A 9 9.17 -0.88 10.23
N ALA A 10 9.78 -2.05 9.96
CA ALA A 10 10.09 -2.45 8.59
C ALA A 10 8.84 -2.58 7.71
N MET A 11 7.74 -3.09 8.27
CA MET A 11 6.46 -3.21 7.54
C MET A 11 5.82 -1.86 7.25
N ARG A 12 5.82 -0.94 8.22
CA ARG A 12 5.42 0.44 7.98
C ARG A 12 6.22 1.05 6.84
N ASP A 13 7.54 0.94 6.88
CA ASP A 13 8.42 1.59 5.90
C ASP A 13 8.22 0.99 4.49
N VAL A 14 8.06 -0.34 4.38
CA VAL A 14 7.77 -1.01 3.10
C VAL A 14 6.39 -0.61 2.58
N LEU A 15 5.34 -0.66 3.41
CA LEU A 15 3.98 -0.31 3.00
C LEU A 15 3.91 1.16 2.55
N GLN A 16 4.55 2.07 3.27
CA GLN A 16 4.64 3.48 2.89
C GLN A 16 5.34 3.66 1.54
N LEU A 17 6.48 2.99 1.33
CA LEU A 17 7.20 3.04 0.07
C LEU A 17 6.32 2.57 -1.10
N LEU A 18 5.61 1.44 -0.95
CA LEU A 18 4.76 0.90 -2.01
C LEU A 18 3.60 1.84 -2.35
N VAL A 19 2.96 2.44 -1.33
CA VAL A 19 1.90 3.43 -1.51
C VAL A 19 2.42 4.68 -2.22
N GLU A 20 3.58 5.19 -1.82
CA GLU A 20 4.24 6.33 -2.46
C GLU A 20 4.53 6.04 -3.95
N ARG A 21 5.12 4.88 -4.26
CA ARG A 21 5.39 4.47 -5.65
C ARG A 21 4.13 4.31 -6.49
N ALA A 22 3.05 3.80 -5.91
CA ALA A 22 1.76 3.76 -6.60
C ALA A 22 1.23 5.17 -6.90
N SER A 23 1.42 6.11 -5.97
CA SER A 23 1.01 7.51 -6.15
C SER A 23 1.80 8.22 -7.26
N GLU A 24 3.10 7.95 -7.41
CA GLU A 24 3.94 8.45 -8.52
C GLU A 24 3.42 8.02 -9.91
N LYS A 25 2.64 6.93 -9.95
CA LYS A 25 2.01 6.38 -11.16
C LYS A 25 0.55 6.80 -11.32
N SER A 26 0.02 7.62 -10.42
CA SER A 26 -1.35 8.11 -10.51
C SER A 26 -1.51 9.10 -11.65
N GLY A 27 -2.58 8.94 -12.44
CA GLY A 27 -2.83 9.74 -13.64
C GLY A 27 -2.11 9.26 -14.90
N ALA A 28 -1.34 8.16 -14.84
CA ALA A 28 -0.75 7.57 -16.03
C ALA A 28 -1.81 6.79 -16.84
N GLU A 29 -2.02 7.18 -18.10
CA GLU A 29 -2.95 6.52 -19.02
C GLU A 29 -2.30 5.37 -19.81
N ALA A 30 -0.97 5.29 -19.82
CA ALA A 30 -0.25 4.24 -20.53
C ALA A 30 -0.53 2.86 -19.89
N PRO A 31 -0.85 1.82 -20.68
CA PRO A 31 -1.15 0.48 -20.15
C PRO A 31 -0.06 -0.10 -19.24
N PHE A 32 1.20 0.20 -19.52
CA PHE A 32 2.33 -0.24 -18.69
C PHE A 32 2.26 0.36 -17.28
N ASP A 33 2.08 1.68 -17.16
CA ASP A 33 2.03 2.34 -15.86
C ASP A 33 0.77 1.94 -15.06
N GLN A 34 -0.34 1.67 -15.75
CA GLN A 34 -1.52 1.06 -15.13
C GLN A 34 -1.19 -0.31 -14.53
N GLY A 35 -0.48 -1.16 -15.28
CA GLY A 35 -0.03 -2.46 -14.78
C GLY A 35 0.93 -2.35 -13.59
N VAL A 36 1.86 -1.40 -13.62
CA VAL A 36 2.76 -1.12 -12.48
C VAL A 36 1.97 -0.73 -11.23
N ARG A 37 0.98 0.17 -11.38
CA ARG A 37 0.11 0.58 -10.28
C ARG A 37 -0.72 -0.58 -9.72
N MET A 38 -1.23 -1.46 -10.58
CA MET A 38 -1.91 -2.69 -10.15
C MET A 38 -0.96 -3.61 -9.36
N GLY A 39 0.29 -3.74 -9.79
CA GLY A 39 1.31 -4.49 -9.06
C GLY A 39 1.56 -3.96 -7.65
N TYR A 40 1.63 -2.62 -7.48
CA TYR A 40 1.74 -2.02 -6.15
C TYR A 40 0.49 -2.24 -5.30
N PHE A 41 -0.70 -2.14 -5.90
CA PHE A 41 -1.96 -2.45 -5.22
C PHE A 41 -1.98 -3.90 -4.72
N GLU A 42 -1.60 -4.88 -5.55
CA GLU A 42 -1.54 -6.29 -5.14
C GLU A 42 -0.54 -6.50 -4.01
N ALA A 43 0.66 -5.91 -4.10
CA ALA A 43 1.68 -6.02 -3.08
C ALA A 43 1.21 -5.45 -1.72
N VAL A 44 0.60 -4.26 -1.72
CA VAL A 44 0.06 -3.65 -0.50
C VAL A 44 -1.09 -4.47 0.07
N SER A 45 -2.02 -4.92 -0.79
CA SER A 45 -3.16 -5.73 -0.35
C SER A 45 -2.72 -7.08 0.25
N ALA A 46 -1.73 -7.73 -0.35
CA ALA A 46 -1.18 -8.98 0.16
C ALA A 46 -0.53 -8.79 1.53
N LEU A 47 0.30 -7.75 1.68
CA LEU A 47 0.96 -7.45 2.96
C LEU A 47 -0.05 -7.10 4.06
N LEU A 48 -1.06 -6.30 3.76
CA LEU A 48 -2.12 -5.97 4.72
C LEU A 48 -2.89 -7.22 5.16
N ASN A 49 -3.22 -8.11 4.22
CA ASN A 49 -3.86 -9.38 4.54
C ASN A 49 -2.95 -10.30 5.37
N GLU A 50 -1.64 -10.33 5.10
CA GLU A 50 -0.68 -11.10 5.89
C GLU A 50 -0.57 -10.58 7.32
N ILE A 51 -0.42 -9.27 7.53
CA ILE A 51 -0.33 -8.71 8.89
C ILE A 51 -1.62 -8.95 9.69
N GLU A 52 -2.80 -8.83 9.05
CA GLU A 52 -4.08 -9.17 9.68
C GLU A 52 -4.15 -10.66 10.03
N THR A 53 -3.67 -11.54 9.14
CA THR A 53 -3.58 -12.99 9.38
C THR A 53 -2.69 -13.32 10.57
N PHE A 54 -1.61 -12.55 10.79
CA PHE A 54 -0.74 -12.69 11.96
C PHE A 54 -1.27 -11.96 13.21
N GLY A 55 -2.46 -11.35 13.15
CA GLY A 55 -3.08 -10.66 14.28
C GLY A 55 -2.44 -9.32 14.61
N ILE A 56 -1.76 -8.69 13.65
CA ILE A 56 -1.17 -7.36 13.78
C ILE A 56 -2.21 -6.33 13.34
N ASP A 57 -2.51 -5.36 14.21
CA ASP A 57 -3.40 -4.26 13.87
C ASP A 57 -2.75 -3.39 12.78
N PRO A 58 -3.43 -3.09 11.66
CA PRO A 58 -2.92 -2.18 10.63
C PRO A 58 -2.45 -0.82 11.17
N GLY A 59 -3.03 -0.34 12.27
CA GLY A 59 -2.60 0.87 12.96
C GLY A 59 -1.18 0.79 13.53
N GLU A 60 -0.70 -0.39 13.92
CA GLU A 60 0.67 -0.59 14.42
C GLU A 60 1.73 -0.41 13.31
N VAL A 61 1.33 -0.55 12.05
CA VAL A 61 2.19 -0.29 10.88
C VAL A 61 1.81 0.99 10.13
N GLY A 62 1.04 1.88 10.76
CA GLY A 62 0.68 3.19 10.19
C GLY A 62 -0.36 3.15 9.07
N MET A 63 -1.13 2.07 8.97
CA MET A 63 -2.18 1.87 7.96
C MET A 63 -3.60 1.89 8.55
N ALA A 64 -3.79 2.56 9.68
CA ALA A 64 -5.11 2.72 10.31
C ALA A 64 -6.12 3.35 9.33
N GLY A 65 -7.17 2.59 8.98
CA GLY A 65 -8.24 3.06 8.08
C GLY A 65 -7.80 3.26 6.62
N PHE A 66 -6.63 2.77 6.22
CA PHE A 66 -6.18 2.83 4.84
C PHE A 66 -6.98 1.82 3.99
N ASP A 67 -7.54 2.30 2.87
CA ASP A 67 -8.22 1.45 1.89
C ASP A 67 -7.34 1.31 0.62
N PRO A 68 -6.77 0.12 0.34
CA PRO A 68 -5.96 -0.12 -0.84
C PRO A 68 -6.67 0.17 -2.16
N MET A 69 -8.01 0.09 -2.20
CA MET A 69 -8.79 0.39 -3.41
C MET A 69 -8.61 1.84 -3.86
N THR A 70 -8.24 2.74 -2.95
CA THR A 70 -7.92 4.14 -3.28
C THR A 70 -6.72 4.26 -4.22
N MET A 71 -5.82 3.26 -4.25
CA MET A 71 -4.67 3.21 -5.16
C MET A 71 -5.09 2.95 -6.62
N LEU A 72 -6.26 2.36 -6.84
CA LEU A 72 -6.79 2.05 -8.17
C LEU A 72 -7.68 3.16 -8.74
N ALA A 73 -8.12 4.10 -7.90
CA ALA A 73 -8.93 5.21 -8.34
C ALA A 73 -8.21 5.97 -9.47
N ALA A 74 -8.88 6.13 -10.61
CA ALA A 74 -8.41 7.05 -11.63
C ALA A 74 -8.39 8.46 -11.02
N ALA A 75 -7.33 9.23 -11.27
CA ALA A 75 -7.33 10.66 -10.96
C ALA A 75 -8.60 11.24 -11.58
N LYS A 76 -9.55 11.66 -10.75
CA LYS A 76 -10.80 12.24 -11.21
C LYS A 76 -10.40 13.46 -12.04
N GLN A 77 -10.61 13.40 -13.36
CA GLN A 77 -10.36 14.54 -14.23
C GLN A 77 -11.15 15.71 -13.64
N ALA A 78 -10.44 16.76 -13.22
CA ALA A 78 -11.06 18.03 -12.91
C ALA A 78 -11.69 18.53 -14.20
N ALA A 79 -13.02 18.48 -14.27
CA ALA A 79 -13.83 19.08 -15.32
C ALA A 79 -13.88 20.60 -15.15
#